data_AF-A0A438I9I2-F1
#
_entry.id   AF-A0A438I9I2-F1
#
_cell.length_a   1.000
_cell.length_b   1.000
_cell.length_c   1.000
_cell.angle_alpha   90.00
_cell.angle_beta   90.00
_cell.angle_gamma   90.00
#
_symmetry.space_group_name_H-M   'P 1'
#
loop_
_entity.id
_entity.type
_entity.pdbx_description
1 polymer ?
#
loop_
_entity_poly.entity_id
_entity_poly.type
_entity_poly.pdbx_seq_one_letter_code
_entity_poly.pdbx_strand_id
1 'polypeptide(L)'
;MPIPRTVFLISLLLLILRLPRFESANHDYSDALSKCILFFEGQRSGFLPNGQRISWRANSGLSDGWKRSVDLTGGYYDAGDNIKFGFPMAFTTTMLAWSVIEFGDSMPAGELRNTMVAIRWATDYLLKTVSQPGRIFVQVRPEK
;
A
#
# COMPACT_ATOMS: atom_id res chain seq x y z
N MET A 1 -40.86 54.47 11.95
CA MET A 1 -39.63 54.49 12.78
C MET A 1 -38.56 53.67 12.07
N PRO A 2 -37.34 54.18 11.85
CA PRO A 2 -36.26 53.40 11.26
C PRO A 2 -35.82 52.31 12.24
N ILE A 3 -35.53 51.11 11.72
CA ILE A 3 -34.99 50.01 12.52
C ILE A 3 -33.64 50.47 13.12
N PRO A 4 -33.40 50.29 14.43
CA PRO A 4 -32.12 50.64 15.02
C PRO A 4 -30.99 49.87 14.33
N ARG A 5 -29.91 50.56 13.94
CA ARG A 5 -28.76 49.96 13.25
C ARG A 5 -28.21 48.71 13.96
N THR A 6 -28.28 48.70 15.29
CA THR A 6 -27.89 47.56 16.14
C THR A 6 -28.77 46.33 15.91
N VAL A 7 -30.08 46.49 15.81
CA VAL A 7 -31.03 45.38 15.56
C VAL A 7 -30.81 44.80 14.17
N PHE A 8 -30.54 45.64 13.17
CA PHE A 8 -30.22 45.19 11.82
C PHE A 8 -28.91 44.38 11.77
N LEU A 9 -27.86 44.86 12.43
CA LEU A 9 -26.56 44.17 12.49
C LEU A 9 -26.64 42.82 13.22
N ILE A 10 -27.41 42.75 14.31
CA ILE A 10 -27.63 41.49 15.05
C ILE A 10 -28.43 40.50 14.20
N SER A 11 -29.49 40.96 13.52
CA SER A 11 -30.28 40.13 12.61
C SER A 11 -29.44 39.59 11.44
N LEU A 12 -28.58 40.43 10.86
CA LEU A 12 -27.66 40.03 9.79
C LEU A 12 -26.61 39.02 10.28
N LEU A 13 -26.05 39.20 11.48
CA LEU A 13 -25.12 38.25 12.07
C LEU A 13 -25.80 36.90 12.35
N LEU A 14 -27.01 36.91 12.91
CA LEU A 14 -27.80 35.70 13.15
C LEU A 14 -28.19 35.00 11.84
N LEU A 15 -28.42 35.75 10.77
CA LEU A 15 -28.66 35.19 9.43
C LEU A 15 -27.41 34.52 8.85
N ILE A 16 -26.23 35.16 8.97
CA ILE A 16 -24.95 34.59 8.52
C ILE A 16 -24.61 33.31 9.30
N LEU A 17 -24.86 33.29 10.61
CA LEU A 17 -24.64 32.10 11.46
C LEU A 17 -25.60 30.93 11.15
N ARG A 18 -26.72 31.21 10.45
CA ARG A 18 -27.70 30.20 10.00
C ARG A 18 -27.50 29.74 8.56
N LEU A 19 -26.53 30.29 7.83
CA LEU A 19 -26.18 29.78 6.51
C LEU A 19 -25.61 28.36 6.65
N PRO A 20 -26.02 27.41 5.79
CA PRO A 20 -25.43 26.07 5.80
C PRO A 20 -23.94 26.19 5.48
N ARG A 21 -23.11 25.60 6.33
CA ARG A 21 -21.70 25.40 6.02
C ARG A 21 -21.62 24.29 4.99
N PHE A 22 -21.27 24.63 3.76
CA PHE A 22 -20.81 23.62 2.81
C PHE A 22 -19.40 23.19 3.25
N GLU A 23 -19.32 22.13 4.04
CA GLU A 23 -18.04 21.44 4.19
C GLU A 23 -17.71 20.75 2.87
N SER A 24 -16.58 21.11 2.27
CA SER A 24 -15.99 20.30 1.22
C SER A 24 -15.69 18.93 1.81
N ALA A 25 -16.23 17.86 1.22
CA ALA A 25 -15.86 16.50 1.59
C ALA A 25 -14.40 16.26 1.15
N ASN A 26 -13.46 16.64 2.01
CA ASN A 26 -12.05 16.36 1.78
C ASN A 26 -11.79 14.88 2.04
N HIS A 27 -11.13 14.22 1.10
CA HIS A 27 -10.67 12.85 1.30
C HIS A 27 -9.53 12.82 2.31
N ASP A 28 -9.57 11.84 3.22
CA ASP A 28 -8.45 11.57 4.11
C ASP A 28 -7.36 10.78 3.36
N TYR A 29 -6.45 11.51 2.73
CA TYR A 29 -5.33 10.93 2.00
C TYR A 29 -4.30 10.23 2.90
N SER A 30 -4.28 10.56 4.20
CA SER A 30 -3.40 9.88 5.17
C SER A 30 -3.93 8.47 5.45
N ASP A 31 -5.23 8.34 5.68
CA ASP A 31 -5.91 7.04 5.82
C ASP A 31 -5.82 6.23 4.52
N ALA A 32 -6.05 6.86 3.37
CA ALA A 32 -5.92 6.21 2.06
C ALA A 32 -4.50 5.65 1.84
N LEU A 33 -3.46 6.47 2.07
CA LEU A 33 -2.07 6.03 1.94
C LEU A 33 -1.75 4.84 2.87
N SER A 34 -2.17 4.94 4.14
CA SER A 34 -1.94 3.89 5.14
C SER A 34 -2.56 2.55 4.70
N LYS A 35 -3.77 2.59 4.15
CA LYS A 35 -4.47 1.41 3.62
C LYS A 35 -3.84 0.88 2.33
N CYS A 36 -3.40 1.75 1.43
CA CYS A 36 -2.66 1.36 0.22
C CYS A 36 -1.36 0.63 0.56
N ILE A 37 -0.63 1.04 1.59
CA ILE A 37 0.60 0.35 2.01
C ILE A 37 0.27 -0.95 2.74
N LEU A 38 -0.79 -0.96 3.56
CA LEU A 38 -1.27 -2.17 4.24
C LEU A 38 -1.70 -3.27 3.27
N PHE A 39 -2.24 -2.92 2.10
CA PHE A 39 -2.61 -3.87 1.04
C PHE A 39 -1.46 -4.81 0.67
N PHE A 40 -0.22 -4.31 0.61
CA PHE A 40 0.94 -5.16 0.30
C PHE A 40 1.15 -6.28 1.33
N GLU A 41 0.90 -6.03 2.62
CA GLU A 41 0.93 -7.10 3.62
C GLU A 41 -0.11 -8.18 3.36
N GLY A 42 -1.28 -7.76 2.88
CA GLY A 42 -2.36 -8.63 2.42
C GLY A 42 -2.00 -9.51 1.22
N GLN A 43 -0.96 -9.17 0.44
CA GLN A 43 -0.54 -9.90 -0.77
C GLN A 43 0.71 -10.76 -0.59
N ARG A 44 1.40 -10.70 0.56
CA ARG A 44 2.67 -11.43 0.77
C ARG A 44 2.53 -12.94 0.57
N SER A 45 3.50 -13.61 -0.04
CA SER A 45 3.65 -15.06 -0.08
C SER A 45 4.94 -15.48 0.64
N GLY A 46 5.03 -16.71 1.14
CA GLY A 46 6.19 -17.22 1.89
C GLY A 46 5.99 -17.22 3.40
N PHE A 47 7.09 -17.18 4.15
CA PHE A 47 7.10 -17.10 5.61
C PHE A 47 6.84 -15.67 6.07
N LEU A 48 5.66 -15.40 6.60
CA LEU A 48 5.26 -14.06 7.02
C LEU A 48 6.05 -13.61 8.27
N PRO A 49 6.41 -12.33 8.37
CA PRO A 49 7.13 -11.81 9.52
C PRO A 49 6.21 -11.75 10.76
N ASN A 50 6.75 -12.07 11.94
CA ASN A 50 6.02 -12.08 13.22
C ASN A 50 5.40 -10.71 13.62
N GLY A 51 5.80 -9.62 12.96
CA GLY A 51 5.32 -8.25 13.22
C GLY A 51 4.41 -7.66 12.13
N GLN A 52 3.89 -8.48 11.21
CA GLN A 52 2.91 -8.03 10.22
C GLN A 52 1.61 -7.58 10.90
N ARG A 53 0.96 -6.54 10.35
CA ARG A 53 -0.29 -5.94 10.85
C ARG A 53 -1.53 -6.75 10.43
N ILE A 54 -1.50 -7.38 9.26
CA ILE A 54 -2.59 -8.23 8.76
C ILE A 54 -2.62 -9.59 9.48
N SER A 55 -3.65 -9.81 10.31
CA SER A 55 -3.79 -11.00 11.17
C SER A 55 -4.48 -12.20 10.53
N TRP A 56 -5.21 -12.01 9.43
CA TRP A 56 -5.95 -13.09 8.75
C TRP A 56 -5.12 -13.82 7.67
N ARG A 57 -3.89 -13.36 7.41
CA ARG A 57 -2.93 -14.03 6.52
C ARG A 57 -2.02 -14.96 7.32
N ALA A 58 -1.62 -16.08 6.70
CA ALA A 58 -0.67 -17.04 7.25
C ALA A 58 0.40 -17.42 6.22
N ASN A 59 1.43 -18.14 6.68
CA ASN A 59 2.49 -18.69 5.82
C ASN A 59 1.91 -19.47 4.64
N SER A 60 2.41 -19.21 3.42
CA SER A 60 1.89 -19.83 2.19
C SER A 60 2.98 -19.96 1.12
N GLY A 61 2.77 -20.78 0.09
CA GLY A 61 3.74 -20.93 -1.01
C GLY A 61 5.12 -21.42 -0.57
N LEU A 62 5.19 -22.23 0.50
CA LEU A 62 6.46 -22.66 1.11
C LEU A 62 7.26 -23.63 0.23
N SER A 63 6.60 -24.23 -0.77
CA SER A 63 7.19 -25.14 -1.74
C SER A 63 7.62 -24.48 -3.06
N ASP A 64 7.48 -23.16 -3.16
CA ASP A 64 7.78 -22.41 -4.38
C ASP A 64 9.25 -22.60 -4.78
N GLY A 65 9.47 -23.22 -5.95
CA GLY A 65 10.80 -23.46 -6.54
C GLY A 65 11.40 -24.85 -6.32
N TRP A 66 10.82 -25.68 -5.43
CA TRP A 66 11.41 -26.99 -5.06
C TRP A 66 11.64 -27.92 -6.25
N LYS A 67 10.71 -28.00 -7.21
CA LYS A 67 10.86 -28.83 -8.43
C LYS A 67 12.04 -28.44 -9.31
N ARG A 68 12.60 -27.25 -9.12
CA ARG A 68 13.77 -26.74 -9.85
C ARG A 68 14.98 -26.58 -8.93
N SER A 69 14.92 -27.14 -7.72
CA SER A 69 15.97 -27.08 -6.72
C SER A 69 16.41 -25.64 -6.41
N VAL A 70 15.43 -24.73 -6.31
CA VAL A 70 15.63 -23.32 -5.95
C VAL A 70 14.64 -22.89 -4.88
N ASP A 71 15.00 -21.86 -4.11
CA ASP A 71 14.07 -21.16 -3.22
C ASP A 71 13.42 -19.99 -3.97
N LEU A 72 12.12 -20.07 -4.20
CA LEU A 72 11.30 -18.99 -4.75
C LEU A 72 10.17 -18.59 -3.78
N THR A 73 10.33 -18.86 -2.49
CA THR A 73 9.44 -18.36 -1.42
C THR A 73 9.62 -16.84 -1.25
N GLY A 74 8.58 -16.14 -0.80
CA GLY A 74 8.58 -14.66 -0.65
C GLY A 74 7.72 -13.94 -1.69
N GLY A 75 7.88 -12.63 -1.86
CA GLY A 75 7.21 -11.86 -2.92
C GLY A 75 5.70 -11.70 -2.74
N TYR A 76 5.01 -11.22 -3.76
CA TYR A 76 3.58 -10.92 -3.73
C TYR A 76 2.77 -11.83 -4.65
N TYR A 77 1.55 -12.16 -4.25
CA TYR A 77 0.52 -12.63 -5.18
C TYR A 77 0.03 -11.45 -6.02
N ASP A 78 -0.21 -11.71 -7.31
CA ASP A 78 -0.41 -10.65 -8.31
C ASP A 78 -1.73 -9.90 -8.12
N ALA A 79 -2.82 -10.64 -7.89
CA ALA A 79 -4.16 -10.09 -7.79
C ALA A 79 -4.99 -10.86 -6.74
N GLY A 80 -6.19 -11.29 -7.11
CA GLY A 80 -7.06 -12.15 -6.28
C GLY A 80 -6.74 -13.65 -6.38
N ASP A 81 -5.70 -14.01 -7.14
CA ASP A 81 -5.20 -15.39 -7.24
C ASP A 81 -3.96 -15.60 -6.35
N ASN A 82 -3.34 -16.77 -6.47
CA ASN A 82 -2.10 -17.09 -5.78
C ASN A 82 -0.92 -17.28 -6.74
N ILE A 83 -0.97 -16.65 -7.92
CA ILE A 83 0.13 -16.69 -8.88
C ILE A 83 1.05 -15.49 -8.63
N LYS A 84 2.36 -15.74 -8.73
CA LYS A 84 3.40 -14.72 -8.70
C LYS A 84 3.80 -14.38 -10.13
N PHE A 85 3.20 -13.34 -10.71
CA PHE A 85 3.62 -12.83 -12.01
C PHE A 85 4.77 -11.82 -11.82
N GLY A 86 5.96 -12.16 -12.34
CA GLY A 86 7.18 -11.39 -12.10
C GLY A 86 7.16 -10.00 -12.71
N PHE A 87 6.56 -9.83 -13.89
CA PHE A 87 6.52 -8.54 -14.58
C PHE A 87 5.69 -7.48 -13.84
N PRO A 88 4.40 -7.71 -13.52
CA PRO A 88 3.62 -6.75 -12.74
C PRO A 88 4.15 -6.54 -11.32
N MET A 89 4.75 -7.57 -10.69
CA MET A 89 5.42 -7.40 -9.39
C MET A 89 6.61 -6.46 -9.48
N ALA A 90 7.48 -6.64 -10.49
CA ALA A 90 8.62 -5.75 -10.72
C ALA A 90 8.17 -4.32 -11.02
N PHE A 91 7.16 -4.14 -11.88
CA PHE A 91 6.57 -2.83 -12.16
C PHE A 91 6.05 -2.16 -10.89
N THR A 92 5.25 -2.87 -10.09
CA THR A 92 4.68 -2.34 -8.84
C THR A 92 5.77 -1.95 -7.85
N THR A 93 6.82 -2.76 -7.74
CA THR A 93 7.97 -2.49 -6.86
C THR A 93 8.72 -1.23 -7.31
N THR A 94 8.93 -1.06 -8.62
CA THR A 94 9.54 0.15 -9.18
C THR A 94 8.70 1.39 -8.87
N MET A 95 7.37 1.32 -9.02
CA MET A 95 6.49 2.44 -8.72
C MET A 95 6.46 2.79 -7.23
N LEU A 96 6.52 1.81 -6.34
CA LEU A 96 6.68 2.05 -4.90
C LEU A 96 8.03 2.69 -4.57
N ALA A 97 9.12 2.22 -5.16
CA ALA A 97 10.43 2.81 -4.94
C ALA A 97 10.50 4.25 -5.45
N TRP A 98 9.91 4.51 -6.62
CA TRP A 98 9.83 5.87 -7.17
C TRP A 98 8.99 6.78 -6.28
N SER A 99 7.85 6.33 -5.74
CA SER A 99 7.05 7.16 -4.84
C SER A 99 7.82 7.57 -3.57
N VAL A 100 8.69 6.70 -3.04
CA VAL A 100 9.57 7.05 -1.92
C VAL A 100 10.65 8.04 -2.35
N ILE A 101 11.26 7.88 -3.53
CA ILE A 101 12.26 8.81 -4.05
C ILE A 101 11.67 10.22 -4.21
N GLU A 102 10.45 10.31 -4.76
CA GLU A 102 9.82 11.59 -5.08
C GLU A 102 9.15 12.24 -3.84
N PHE A 103 8.48 11.44 -3.01
CA PHE A 103 7.58 11.94 -1.96
C PHE A 103 7.90 11.42 -0.55
N GLY A 104 9.01 10.71 -0.36
CA GLY A 104 9.37 10.10 0.92
C GLY A 104 9.39 11.09 2.09
N ASP A 105 9.86 12.32 1.87
CA ASP A 105 9.91 13.38 2.88
C ASP A 105 8.51 13.88 3.29
N SER A 106 7.50 13.67 2.45
CA SER A 106 6.10 14.00 2.74
C SER A 106 5.30 12.84 3.31
N MET A 107 5.88 11.62 3.35
CA MET A 107 5.21 10.46 3.94
C MET A 107 5.31 10.52 5.47
N PRO A 108 4.24 10.17 6.21
CA PRO A 108 4.34 9.95 7.65
C PRO A 108 5.45 8.93 7.95
N ALA A 109 6.29 9.18 8.95
CA ALA A 109 7.48 8.36 9.23
C ALA A 109 7.17 6.85 9.38
N GLY A 110 6.02 6.52 9.96
CA GLY A 110 5.54 5.13 10.06
C GLY A 110 5.25 4.51 8.69
N GLU A 111 4.60 5.25 7.80
CA GLU A 111 4.26 4.80 6.45
C GLU A 111 5.45 4.78 5.50
N LEU A 112 6.41 5.71 5.64
CA LEU A 112 7.70 5.61 4.96
C LEU A 112 8.39 4.29 5.32
N ARG A 113 8.46 3.96 6.62
CA ARG A 113 9.03 2.68 7.09
C ARG A 113 8.28 1.48 6.51
N ASN A 114 6.95 1.49 6.55
CA ASN A 114 6.12 0.39 6.03
C ASN A 114 6.31 0.21 4.51
N THR A 115 6.43 1.31 3.77
CA THR A 115 6.69 1.29 2.32
C THR A 115 8.06 0.70 2.01
N MET A 116 9.09 1.09 2.77
CA MET A 116 10.44 0.50 2.63
C MET A 116 10.45 -1.00 2.93
N VAL A 117 9.67 -1.46 3.92
CA VAL A 117 9.49 -2.89 4.19
C VAL A 117 8.77 -3.58 3.04
N ALA A 118 7.76 -2.95 2.43
CA ALA A 118 7.04 -3.51 1.29
C ALA A 118 7.93 -3.64 0.04
N ILE A 119 8.77 -2.63 -0.24
CA ILE A 119 9.77 -2.66 -1.32
C ILE A 119 10.75 -3.79 -1.06
N ARG A 120 11.32 -3.87 0.14
CA ARG A 120 12.28 -4.91 0.51
C ARG A 120 11.70 -6.32 0.33
N TRP A 121 10.45 -6.53 0.71
CA TRP A 121 9.79 -7.83 0.55
C TRP A 121 9.73 -8.29 -0.91
N ALA A 122 9.45 -7.37 -1.83
CA ALA A 122 9.47 -7.68 -3.26
C ALA A 122 10.89 -7.87 -3.78
N THR A 123 11.82 -6.98 -3.44
CA THR A 123 13.19 -7.05 -3.97
C THR A 123 13.94 -8.28 -3.45
N ASP A 124 13.74 -8.68 -2.19
CA ASP A 124 14.30 -9.93 -1.65
C ASP A 124 13.84 -11.14 -2.48
N TYR A 125 12.58 -11.16 -2.95
CA TYR A 125 12.09 -12.19 -3.86
C TYR A 125 12.64 -12.05 -5.29
N LEU A 126 12.66 -10.84 -5.86
CA LEU A 126 13.17 -10.60 -7.21
C LEU A 126 14.67 -10.95 -7.31
N LEU A 127 15.45 -10.77 -6.24
CA LEU A 127 16.84 -11.23 -6.20
C LEU A 127 16.94 -12.76 -6.27
N LYS A 128 16.02 -13.49 -5.65
CA LYS A 128 15.96 -14.96 -5.78
C LYS A 128 15.67 -15.38 -7.22
N THR A 129 14.82 -14.67 -7.95
CA THR A 129 14.43 -15.04 -9.31
C THR A 129 15.57 -14.90 -10.33
N VAL A 130 16.59 -14.08 -10.03
CA VAL A 130 17.78 -13.87 -10.87
C VAL A 130 19.05 -14.48 -10.28
N SER A 131 18.93 -15.30 -9.24
CA SER A 131 20.08 -15.87 -8.50
C SER A 131 20.95 -16.84 -9.32
N GLN A 132 20.47 -17.31 -10.48
CA GLN A 132 21.20 -18.25 -11.34
C GLN A 132 21.70 -17.54 -12.62
N PRO A 133 23.00 -17.64 -12.96
CA PRO A 133 23.55 -17.04 -14.18
C PRO A 133 22.79 -17.49 -15.43
N GLY A 134 22.41 -16.54 -16.29
CA GLY A 134 21.71 -16.81 -17.55
C GLY A 134 20.28 -17.33 -17.41
N ARG A 135 19.68 -17.26 -16.21
CA ARG A 135 18.31 -17.72 -15.96
C ARG A 135 17.54 -16.72 -15.11
N ILE A 136 16.29 -16.48 -15.50
CA ILE A 136 15.35 -15.65 -14.74
C ILE A 136 14.06 -16.44 -14.55
N PHE A 137 13.58 -16.53 -13.31
CA PHE A 137 12.25 -17.05 -13.01
C PHE A 137 11.22 -15.93 -13.07
N VAL A 138 10.34 -15.97 -14.09
CA VAL A 138 9.36 -14.90 -14.32
C VAL A 138 7.97 -15.21 -13.75
N GLN A 139 7.71 -16.45 -13.33
CA GLN A 139 6.42 -16.86 -12.81
C GLN A 139 6.52 -18.05 -11.85
N VAL A 140 5.74 -18.02 -10.78
CA VAL A 140 5.50 -19.18 -9.90
C VAL A 140 4.01 -19.34 -9.70
N ARG A 141 3.50 -20.57 -9.78
CA ARG A 141 2.08 -20.89 -9.56
C ARG A 141 1.96 -21.96 -8.46
N PRO A 142 0.84 -22.00 -7.72
CA PRO A 142 0.54 -23.08 -6.81
C PRO A 142 0.51 -24.42 -7.55
N GLU A 143 0.97 -25.48 -6.89
CA GLU A 143 0.77 -26.83 -7.39
C GLU A 143 -0.70 -27.22 -7.23
N LYS A 144 -1.25 -27.92 -8.24
CA LYS A 144 -2.57 -28.54 -8.15
C LYS A 144 -2.44 -29.91 -7.49
#